data_AF-A0A9W6LFV9-F1
#
_entry.id   AF-A0A9W6LFV9-F1
#
_cell.length_a   1.000
_cell.length_b   1.000
_cell.length_c   1.000
_cell.angle_alpha   90.00
_cell.angle_beta   90.00
_cell.angle_gamma   90.00
#
_symmetry.space_group_name_H-M   'P 1'
#
loop_
_entity.id
_entity.type
_entity.pdbx_description
1 polymer ?
#
loop_
_entity_poly.entity_id
_entity_poly.type
_entity_poly.pdbx_seq_one_letter_code
_entity_poly.pdbx_strand_id
1 'polypeptide(L)'
;MSAEPEKPKLDCREVLEEVYLYLDEECSDRRRGVIRDHLEECSPCLSEYGIEQEVRTIVHRCCSQEKAPDDVKSRLRQKLSAIEQVSEIFSEVAERDR
;
A
#
# COMPACT_ATOMS: atom_id res chain seq x y z
N MET A 1 24.16 -30.56 7.42
CA MET A 1 22.75 -30.52 6.98
C MET A 1 22.26 -29.13 7.29
N SER A 2 22.26 -28.25 6.29
CA SER A 2 21.84 -26.86 6.47
C SER A 2 20.33 -26.85 6.66
N ALA A 3 19.85 -26.41 7.82
CA ALA A 3 18.44 -26.16 8.02
C ALA A 3 18.07 -24.94 7.15
N GLU A 4 17.38 -25.18 6.03
CA GLU A 4 16.77 -24.11 5.27
C GLU A 4 15.69 -23.45 6.15
N PRO A 5 15.62 -22.10 6.18
CA PRO A 5 14.62 -21.42 6.99
C PRO A 5 13.22 -21.75 6.44
N GLU A 6 12.34 -22.31 7.30
CA GLU A 6 10.97 -22.62 6.93
C GLU A 6 10.24 -21.34 6.49
N LYS A 7 9.88 -21.28 5.20
CA LYS A 7 9.08 -20.19 4.65
C LYS A 7 7.72 -20.18 5.36
N PRO A 8 7.30 -19.08 5.98
CA PRO A 8 5.98 -19.01 6.60
C PRO A 8 4.92 -19.27 5.53
N LYS A 9 4.07 -20.28 5.76
CA LYS A 9 2.93 -20.63 4.91
C LYS A 9 1.66 -20.16 5.59
N LEU A 10 0.74 -19.61 4.82
CA LEU A 10 -0.58 -19.22 5.29
C LEU A 10 -1.63 -20.15 4.76
N ASP A 11 -2.62 -20.40 5.62
CA ASP A 11 -3.81 -21.08 5.19
C ASP A 11 -4.72 -20.10 4.39
N CYS A 12 -5.69 -20.67 3.68
CA CYS A 12 -6.61 -19.88 2.84
C CYS A 12 -7.40 -18.86 3.68
N ARG A 13 -7.69 -19.18 4.94
CA ARG A 13 -8.51 -18.31 5.79
C ARG A 13 -7.72 -17.08 6.20
N GLU A 14 -6.48 -17.24 6.64
CA GLU A 14 -5.59 -16.13 6.98
C GLU A 14 -5.36 -15.20 5.79
N VAL A 15 -5.21 -15.75 4.59
CA VAL A 15 -5.05 -14.95 3.36
C VAL A 15 -6.29 -14.11 3.07
N LEU A 16 -7.48 -14.69 3.21
CA LEU A 16 -8.73 -13.97 2.98
C LEU A 16 -9.03 -12.95 4.10
N GLU A 17 -8.65 -13.23 5.35
CA GLU A 17 -8.76 -12.27 6.45
C GLU A 17 -7.86 -11.03 6.24
N GLU A 18 -6.73 -11.19 5.55
CA GLU A 18 -5.77 -10.11 5.27
C GLU A 18 -5.86 -9.54 3.85
N VAL A 19 -6.82 -9.98 3.04
CA VAL A 19 -6.91 -9.61 1.61
C VAL A 19 -7.04 -8.08 1.41
N TYR A 20 -7.77 -7.39 2.30
CA TYR A 20 -7.92 -5.94 2.24
C TYR A 20 -6.63 -5.21 2.61
N LEU A 21 -5.92 -5.66 3.65
CA LEU A 21 -4.61 -5.09 4.01
C LEU A 21 -3.60 -5.25 2.88
N TYR A 22 -3.68 -6.38 2.16
CA TYR A 22 -2.86 -6.61 0.98
C TYR A 22 -3.24 -5.68 -0.18
N LEU A 23 -4.55 -5.51 -0.45
CA LEU A 23 -5.06 -4.60 -1.49
C LEU A 23 -4.72 -3.13 -1.23
N ASP A 24 -4.77 -2.70 0.03
CA ASP A 24 -4.50 -1.32 0.43
C ASP A 24 -3.02 -1.04 0.72
N GLU A 25 -2.15 -2.03 0.47
CA GLU A 25 -0.70 -1.93 0.67
C GLU A 25 -0.27 -1.72 2.13
N GLU A 26 -1.14 -2.04 3.09
CA GLU A 26 -0.93 -1.88 4.53
C GLU A 26 -0.23 -3.08 5.19
N CYS A 27 0.03 -4.16 4.44
CA CYS A 27 0.85 -5.28 4.89
C CYS A 27 2.34 -4.94 4.91
N SER A 28 3.06 -5.46 5.91
CA SER A 28 4.54 -5.50 5.87
C SER A 28 5.06 -6.25 4.64
N ASP A 29 6.25 -5.90 4.13
CA ASP A 29 6.84 -6.53 2.94
C ASP A 29 6.94 -8.05 3.03
N ARG A 30 7.33 -8.56 4.22
CA ARG A 30 7.37 -9.99 4.49
C ARG A 30 6.00 -10.62 4.33
N ARG A 31 4.95 -10.00 4.87
CA ARG A 31 3.59 -10.53 4.83
C ARG A 31 3.00 -10.47 3.41
N ARG A 32 3.25 -9.36 2.71
CA ARG A 32 2.89 -9.17 1.30
C ARG A 32 3.47 -10.27 0.42
N GLY A 33 4.73 -10.65 0.64
CA GLY A 33 5.36 -11.75 -0.08
C GLY A 33 4.64 -13.09 0.12
N VAL A 34 4.33 -13.44 1.36
CA VAL A 34 3.68 -14.71 1.68
C VAL A 34 2.26 -14.80 1.11
N ILE A 35 1.48 -13.72 1.21
CA ILE A 35 0.12 -13.65 0.65
C ILE A 35 0.17 -13.79 -0.87
N ARG A 36 1.08 -13.07 -1.55
CA ARG A 36 1.25 -13.18 -2.99
C ARG A 36 1.57 -14.61 -3.40
N ASP A 37 2.53 -15.25 -2.75
CA ASP A 37 2.94 -16.61 -3.07
C ASP A 37 1.76 -17.60 -2.88
N HIS A 38 0.92 -17.41 -1.87
CA HIS A 38 -0.30 -18.21 -1.70
C HIS A 38 -1.32 -17.97 -2.83
N LEU A 39 -1.57 -16.72 -3.22
CA LEU A 39 -2.51 -16.39 -4.29
C LEU A 39 -2.04 -16.96 -5.66
N GLU A 40 -0.73 -17.06 -5.88
CA GLU A 40 -0.16 -17.69 -7.08
C GLU A 40 -0.38 -19.22 -7.10
N GLU A 41 -0.38 -19.86 -5.93
CA GLU A 41 -0.53 -21.32 -5.80
C GLU A 41 -1.98 -21.79 -5.58
N CYS A 42 -2.88 -20.91 -5.14
CA CYS A 42 -4.24 -21.23 -4.70
C CYS A 42 -5.32 -20.57 -5.56
N SER A 43 -5.78 -21.27 -6.60
CA SER A 43 -6.82 -20.79 -7.52
C SER A 43 -8.13 -20.33 -6.83
N PRO A 44 -8.64 -21.00 -5.78
CA PRO A 44 -9.82 -20.51 -5.05
C PRO A 44 -9.60 -19.13 -4.41
N CYS A 45 -8.48 -18.92 -3.71
CA CYS A 45 -8.18 -17.62 -3.09
C CYS A 45 -7.92 -16.54 -4.14
N LEU A 46 -7.31 -16.90 -5.28
CA LEU A 46 -7.13 -15.98 -6.40
C LEU A 46 -8.48 -15.50 -6.98
N SER A 47 -9.48 -16.39 -7.04
CA SER A 47 -10.83 -16.04 -7.49
C SER A 47 -11.50 -15.03 -6.55
N GLU A 48 -11.47 -15.30 -5.24
CA GLU A 48 -12.04 -14.38 -4.23
C GLU A 48 -11.31 -13.03 -4.25
N TYR A 49 -9.98 -13.03 -4.31
CA TYR A 49 -9.18 -11.81 -4.48
C TYR A 49 -9.55 -11.03 -5.75
N GLY A 50 -9.84 -11.73 -6.85
CA GLY A 50 -10.31 -11.13 -8.10
C GLY A 50 -11.63 -10.38 -7.92
N ILE A 51 -12.60 -10.99 -7.21
CA ILE A 51 -13.89 -10.37 -6.89
C ILE A 51 -13.67 -9.09 -6.07
N GLU A 52 -12.82 -9.12 -5.05
CA GLU A 52 -12.54 -7.95 -4.22
C GLU A 52 -11.92 -6.79 -5.01
N GLN A 53 -11.06 -7.08 -5.99
CA GLN A 53 -10.53 -6.06 -6.91
C GLN A 53 -11.62 -5.44 -7.79
N GLU A 54 -12.56 -6.25 -8.29
CA GLU A 54 -13.70 -5.75 -9.06
C GLU A 54 -14.59 -4.85 -8.20
N VAL A 55 -14.87 -5.25 -6.97
CA VAL A 55 -15.62 -4.44 -5.99
C VAL A 55 -14.90 -3.11 -5.76
N ARG A 56 -13.59 -3.11 -5.51
CA ARG A 56 -12.78 -1.89 -5.33
C ARG A 56 -12.87 -0.98 -6.56
N THR A 57 -12.85 -1.55 -7.76
CA THR A 57 -12.99 -0.81 -9.03
C THR A 57 -14.36 -0.14 -9.14
N ILE A 58 -15.43 -0.85 -8.76
CA ILE A 58 -16.80 -0.32 -8.77
C ILE A 58 -16.93 0.82 -7.76
N VAL A 59 -16.47 0.61 -6.52
CA VAL A 59 -16.49 1.63 -5.46
C VAL A 59 -15.72 2.87 -5.91
N HIS A 60 -14.52 2.70 -6.45
CA HIS A 60 -13.74 3.81 -6.98
C HIS A 60 -14.53 4.54 -8.07
N ARG A 61 -15.13 3.85 -9.05
CA ARG A 61 -15.91 4.51 -10.11
C ARG A 61 -17.10 5.31 -9.57
N CYS A 62 -17.83 4.77 -8.60
CA CYS A 62 -19.03 5.40 -8.06
C CYS A 62 -18.71 6.57 -7.12
N CYS A 63 -17.62 6.49 -6.36
CA CYS A 63 -17.29 7.45 -5.31
C CYS A 63 -16.16 8.44 -5.68
N SER A 64 -15.39 8.19 -6.75
CA SER A 64 -14.26 9.06 -7.16
C SER A 64 -14.67 10.40 -7.78
N GLN A 65 -15.96 10.61 -8.07
CA GLN A 65 -16.44 11.87 -8.65
C GLN A 65 -16.55 13.00 -7.63
N GLU A 66 -16.47 12.69 -6.32
CA GLU A 66 -16.43 13.68 -5.26
C GLU A 66 -15.08 14.40 -5.26
N LYS A 67 -15.06 15.62 -5.81
CA LYS A 67 -13.87 16.46 -5.79
C LYS A 67 -13.63 16.99 -4.38
N ALA A 68 -12.40 16.84 -3.89
CA ALA A 68 -11.98 17.49 -2.65
C ALA A 68 -12.28 19.01 -2.69
N PRO A 69 -12.77 19.62 -1.60
CA PRO A 69 -13.02 21.06 -1.54
C PRO A 69 -11.76 21.88 -1.86
N ASP A 70 -11.94 23.03 -2.53
CA ASP A 70 -10.81 23.82 -3.00
C ASP A 70 -9.97 24.43 -1.88
N ASP A 71 -10.57 24.71 -0.72
CA ASP A 71 -9.85 25.12 0.49
C ASP A 71 -8.83 24.05 0.94
N VAL A 72 -9.25 22.79 0.96
CA VAL A 72 -8.38 21.67 1.35
C VAL A 72 -7.23 21.52 0.37
N LYS A 73 -7.50 21.62 -0.94
CA LYS A 73 -6.45 21.58 -1.98
C LYS A 73 -5.46 22.73 -1.83
N SER A 74 -5.96 23.94 -1.58
CA SER A 74 -5.12 25.14 -1.41
C SER A 74 -4.19 24.98 -0.20
N ARG A 75 -4.76 24.60 0.96
CA ARG A 75 -4.00 24.34 2.18
C ARG A 75 -2.98 23.22 2.01
N LEU A 76 -3.34 22.15 1.31
CA LEU A 76 -2.43 21.04 1.02
C LEU A 76 -1.24 21.51 0.17
N ARG A 77 -1.47 22.25 -0.92
CA ARG A 77 -0.40 22.79 -1.77
C ARG A 77 0.54 23.72 -1.02
N GLN A 78 0.00 24.59 -0.17
CA GLN A 78 0.81 25.47 0.69
C GLN A 78 1.73 24.67 1.62
N LYS A 79 1.20 23.62 2.26
CA LYS A 79 1.99 22.75 3.14
C LYS A 79 3.08 21.99 2.38
N LEU A 80 2.76 21.44 1.20
CA LEU A 80 3.74 20.74 0.37
C LEU A 80 4.88 21.67 -0.07
N SER A 81 4.56 22.87 -0.56
CA SER A 81 5.57 23.86 -0.94
C SER A 81 6.46 24.27 0.24
N ALA A 82 5.89 24.42 1.44
CA ALA A 82 6.67 24.70 2.64
C ALA A 82 7.62 23.55 3.01
N ILE A 83 7.20 22.30 2.85
CA ILE A 83 8.05 21.13 3.09
C ILE A 83 9.21 21.09 2.09
N GLU A 84 8.95 21.35 0.81
CA GLU A 84 9.98 21.41 -0.24
C GLU A 84 11.03 22.48 0.08
N GLN A 85 10.60 23.71 0.39
CA GLN A 85 11.51 24.81 0.75
C GLN A 85 12.37 24.48 1.97
N VAL A 86 11.78 23.84 2.98
CA VAL A 86 12.52 23.42 4.18
C VAL A 86 13.55 22.33 3.85
N SER A 87 13.23 21.39 2.96
CA SER A 87 14.17 20.34 2.54
C SER A 87 15.38 20.89 1.78
N GLU A 88 15.19 21.94 0.98
CA GLU A 88 16.27 22.66 0.30
C GLU A 88 17.17 23.36 1.32
N ILE A 89 16.59 24.07 2.29
CA ILE A 89 17.34 24.73 3.38
C ILE A 89 18.16 23.70 4.19
N PHE A 90 17.60 22.55 4.53
CA PHE A 90 18.34 21.50 5.24
C PHE A 90 19.51 20.96 4.42
N SER A 91 19.36 20.84 3.10
CA SER A 91 20.43 20.41 2.21
C SER A 91 21.55 21.45 2.13
N GLU A 92 21.20 22.74 1.99
CA GLU A 92 22.16 23.86 1.98
C GLU A 92 22.93 24.00 3.30
N VAL A 93 22.26 23.82 4.45
CA VAL A 93 22.91 23.82 5.77
C VAL A 93 23.85 22.62 5.93
N ALA A 94 23.43 21.43 5.49
CA ALA A 94 24.25 20.22 5.55
C ALA A 94 25.50 20.29 4.65
N GLU A 95 25.44 21.02 3.53
CA GLU A 95 26.60 21.29 2.67
C GLU A 95 27.55 22.33 3.26
N ARG A 96 27.04 23.25 4.09
CA ARG A 96 27.81 24.37 4.67
C ARG A 96 28.53 24.01 5.98
N ASP A 97 28.04 22.99 6.70
CA ASP A 97 28.66 22.42 7.91
C ASP A 97 29.70 21.31 7.61
N ARG A 98 30.05 21.08 6.32
CA ARG A 98 31.14 20.20 5.87
C ARG A 98 32.38 21.01 5.51
#